data_AF-A0A654CVK2-F1
#
_entry.id   AF-A0A654CVK2-F1
#
_cell.length_a   1.000
_cell.length_b   1.000
_cell.length_c   1.000
_cell.angle_alpha   90.00
_cell.angle_beta   90.00
_cell.angle_gamma   90.00
#
_symmetry.space_group_name_H-M   'P 1'
#
loop_
_entity.id
_entity.type
_entity.pdbx_description
1 polymer ?
#
loop_
_entity_poly.entity_id
_entity_poly.type
_entity_poly.pdbx_seq_one_letter_code
_entity_poly.pdbx_strand_id
1 'polypeptide(L)'
;MQTFWKWLIHRKPGSPRGMENIVNGFLLIHVAIATVATFLIKSDPFTFAAKALFPASSILIGMSLAWTTRASTLLQSADLRDALFRNDRRAEDYVYGFQLAILVIMLMVTYVAIMAGGGLSINVFGQETDSLLSGFWLYLLLSLAMRECWGVVNFTNLLSLLDYRRSEKR
;
A
#
# COMPACT_ATOMS: atom_id res chain seq x y z
N MET A 1 22.02 -7.09 -11.12
CA MET A 1 21.15 -6.88 -9.94
C MET A 1 19.74 -6.55 -10.39
N GLN A 2 18.72 -7.10 -9.73
CA GLN A 2 17.33 -6.70 -9.94
C GLN A 2 17.11 -5.37 -9.22
N THR A 3 16.34 -4.46 -9.81
CA THR A 3 15.91 -3.20 -9.17
C THR A 3 14.42 -3.29 -8.88
N PHE A 4 13.94 -2.49 -7.92
CA PHE A 4 12.51 -2.39 -7.59
C PHE A 4 11.64 -2.18 -8.84
N TRP A 5 11.98 -1.21 -9.69
CA TRP A 5 11.22 -0.92 -10.91
C TRP A 5 11.19 -2.09 -11.90
N LYS A 6 12.29 -2.83 -12.02
CA LYS A 6 12.33 -4.04 -12.86
C LYS A 6 11.46 -5.14 -12.27
N TRP A 7 11.48 -5.34 -10.95
CA TRP A 7 10.61 -6.29 -10.26
C TRP A 7 9.12 -5.93 -10.35
N LEU A 8 8.79 -4.64 -10.28
CA LEU A 8 7.42 -4.15 -10.34
C LEU A 8 6.76 -4.46 -11.69
N ILE A 9 7.50 -4.25 -12.78
CA ILE A 9 6.96 -4.28 -14.14
C ILE A 9 7.26 -5.60 -14.86
N HIS A 10 8.46 -6.17 -14.70
CA HIS A 10 8.90 -7.33 -15.47
C HIS A 10 8.67 -8.64 -14.72
N ARG A 11 8.16 -9.64 -15.44
CA ARG A 11 7.99 -11.00 -14.90
C ARG A 11 9.32 -11.74 -15.00
N LYS A 12 9.74 -12.38 -13.91
CA LYS A 12 10.84 -13.35 -13.95
C LYS A 12 10.30 -14.79 -14.03
N PRO A 13 11.07 -15.74 -14.59
CA PRO A 13 10.75 -17.15 -14.46
C PRO A 13 10.66 -17.53 -12.97
N GLY A 14 9.54 -18.11 -12.55
CA GLY A 14 9.32 -18.59 -11.18
C GLY A 14 8.90 -17.54 -10.14
N SER A 15 8.72 -16.26 -10.49
CA SER A 15 8.19 -15.25 -9.56
C SER A 15 7.16 -14.32 -10.25
N PRO A 16 6.00 -14.05 -9.62
CA PRO A 16 4.98 -13.14 -10.16
C PRO A 16 5.51 -11.70 -10.27
N ARG A 17 4.89 -10.88 -11.13
CA ARG A 17 5.24 -9.44 -11.21
C ARG A 17 4.85 -8.74 -9.91
N GLY A 18 5.63 -7.75 -9.48
CA GLY A 18 5.25 -6.94 -8.32
C GLY A 18 3.87 -6.28 -8.48
N MET A 19 3.50 -5.86 -9.69
CA MET A 19 2.19 -5.28 -9.99
C MET A 19 1.01 -6.24 -9.73
N GLU A 20 1.22 -7.55 -9.80
CA GLU A 20 0.18 -8.55 -9.52
C GLU A 20 -0.22 -8.56 -8.03
N ASN A 21 0.62 -8.01 -7.13
CA ASN A 21 0.25 -7.80 -5.74
C ASN A 21 -0.82 -6.71 -5.58
N ILE A 22 -0.91 -5.77 -6.52
CA ILE A 22 -1.94 -4.72 -6.53
C ILE A 22 -3.12 -5.11 -7.41
N VAL A 23 -2.84 -5.50 -8.65
CA VAL A 23 -3.83 -5.83 -9.68
C VAL A 23 -4.19 -7.31 -9.58
N ASN A 24 -4.91 -7.66 -8.52
CA ASN A 24 -5.46 -8.99 -8.28
C ASN A 24 -6.98 -8.92 -8.12
N GLY A 25 -7.62 -10.07 -7.85
CA GLY A 25 -9.08 -10.13 -7.67
C GLY A 25 -9.63 -9.20 -6.57
N PHE A 26 -8.82 -8.85 -5.56
CA PHE A 26 -9.23 -7.89 -4.52
C PHE A 26 -9.29 -6.46 -5.03
N LEU A 27 -8.62 -6.12 -6.14
CA LEU A 27 -8.75 -4.78 -6.74
C LEU A 27 -10.20 -4.47 -7.10
N LEU A 28 -10.97 -5.48 -7.53
CA LEU A 28 -12.40 -5.31 -7.82
C LEU A 28 -13.20 -4.92 -6.57
N ILE A 29 -12.83 -5.44 -5.40
CA ILE A 29 -13.45 -5.04 -4.13
C ILE A 29 -13.13 -3.57 -3.82
N HIS A 30 -11.89 -3.14 -4.02
CA HIS A 30 -11.50 -1.74 -3.80
C HIS A 30 -12.17 -0.79 -4.79
N VAL A 31 -12.31 -1.20 -6.06
CA VAL A 31 -13.10 -0.45 -7.06
C VAL A 31 -14.55 -0.35 -6.62
N ALA A 32 -15.17 -1.44 -6.17
CA ALA A 32 -16.54 -1.42 -5.68
C ALA A 32 -16.70 -0.49 -4.45
N ILE A 33 -15.77 -0.56 -3.49
CA ILE A 33 -15.75 0.34 -2.32
C ILE A 33 -15.65 1.80 -2.76
N ALA A 34 -14.74 2.10 -3.70
CA ALA A 34 -14.54 3.45 -4.21
C ALA A 34 -15.80 3.97 -4.92
N THR A 35 -16.41 3.15 -5.79
CA THR A 35 -17.67 3.50 -6.46
C THR A 35 -18.78 3.78 -5.44
N VAL A 36 -18.99 2.89 -4.48
CA VAL A 36 -20.01 3.07 -3.43
C VAL A 36 -19.73 4.34 -2.63
N ALA A 37 -18.48 4.59 -2.23
CA ALA A 37 -18.10 5.78 -1.49
C ALA A 37 -18.37 7.06 -2.30
N THR A 38 -17.98 7.11 -3.57
CA THR A 38 -18.21 8.25 -4.46
C THR A 38 -19.69 8.62 -4.58
N PHE A 39 -20.58 7.63 -4.65
CA PHE A 39 -22.01 7.91 -4.83
C PHE A 39 -22.80 8.08 -3.51
N LEU A 40 -22.35 7.46 -2.41
CA LEU A 40 -23.07 7.52 -1.13
C LEU A 40 -22.56 8.64 -0.21
N ILE A 41 -21.29 9.02 -0.31
CA ILE A 41 -20.74 10.12 0.49
C ILE A 41 -21.19 11.45 -0.15
N LYS A 42 -22.06 12.15 0.56
CA LYS A 42 -22.64 13.43 0.09
C LYS A 42 -21.69 14.63 0.23
N SER A 43 -20.57 14.45 0.92
CA SER A 43 -19.59 15.53 1.08
C SER A 43 -18.79 15.71 -0.20
N ASP A 44 -18.53 16.97 -0.56
CA ASP A 44 -17.54 17.30 -1.59
C ASP A 44 -16.19 16.59 -1.29
N PRO A 45 -15.61 15.85 -2.26
CA PRO A 45 -14.37 15.10 -2.06
C PRO A 45 -13.18 15.94 -1.61
N PHE A 46 -13.07 17.19 -2.07
CA PHE A 46 -11.99 18.10 -1.69
C PHE A 46 -12.12 18.52 -0.22
N THR A 47 -13.34 18.84 0.20
CA THR A 47 -13.66 19.14 1.60
C THR A 47 -13.39 17.94 2.51
N PHE A 48 -13.74 16.73 2.05
CA PHE A 48 -13.45 15.49 2.78
C PHE A 48 -11.95 15.24 2.91
N ALA A 49 -11.19 15.45 1.82
CA ALA A 49 -9.74 15.34 1.80
C ALA A 49 -9.08 16.26 2.85
N ALA A 50 -9.51 17.52 2.90
CA ALA A 50 -8.95 18.51 3.82
C ALA A 50 -9.29 18.23 5.29
N LYS A 51 -10.54 17.84 5.60
CA LYS A 51 -11.02 17.75 6.99
C LYS A 51 -10.67 16.43 7.69
N ALA A 52 -10.77 15.32 6.99
CA ALA A 52 -10.70 13.99 7.61
C ALA A 52 -9.45 13.21 7.19
N LEU A 53 -9.04 13.35 5.93
CA LEU A 53 -8.03 12.47 5.36
C LEU A 53 -6.60 12.90 5.69
N PHE A 54 -6.30 14.18 5.76
CA PHE A 54 -4.92 14.62 6.06
C PHE A 54 -4.42 14.16 7.45
N PRO A 55 -5.22 14.25 8.54
CA PRO A 55 -4.84 13.65 9.82
C PRO A 55 -4.76 12.11 9.76
N ALA A 56 -5.75 11.47 9.12
CA ALA A 56 -5.81 10.01 9.04
C ALA A 56 -4.65 9.42 8.23
N SER A 57 -4.27 10.05 7.12
CA SER A 57 -3.14 9.63 6.28
C SER A 57 -1.81 9.76 7.02
N SER A 58 -1.67 10.80 7.85
CA SER A 58 -0.49 10.98 8.71
C SER A 58 -0.33 9.85 9.74
N ILE A 59 -1.44 9.38 10.32
CA ILE A 59 -1.44 8.23 11.25
C ILE A 59 -1.05 6.94 10.49
N LEU A 60 -1.62 6.72 9.30
CA LEU A 60 -1.32 5.53 8.49
C LEU A 60 0.15 5.46 8.06
N ILE A 61 0.75 6.60 7.73
CA ILE A 61 2.20 6.68 7.46
C ILE A 61 3.00 6.33 8.73
N GLY A 62 2.67 6.95 9.86
CA GLY A 62 3.37 6.72 11.13
C GLY A 62 3.36 5.24 11.53
N MET A 63 2.19 4.59 11.43
CA MET A 63 2.08 3.16 11.67
C MET A 63 2.92 2.35 10.68
N SER A 64 2.80 2.61 9.38
CA SER A 64 3.53 1.84 8.37
C SER A 64 5.05 1.95 8.51
N LEU A 65 5.57 3.13 8.86
CA LEU A 65 6.99 3.32 9.14
C LEU A 65 7.44 2.59 10.40
N ALA A 66 6.65 2.63 11.49
CA ALA A 66 6.96 1.90 12.72
C ALA A 66 7.07 0.38 12.48
N TRP A 67 6.17 -0.18 11.69
CA TRP A 67 6.16 -1.60 11.36
C TRP A 67 7.24 -2.00 10.35
N THR A 68 7.63 -1.08 9.45
CA THR A 68 8.74 -1.29 8.51
C THR A 68 10.08 -1.40 9.24
N THR A 69 10.34 -0.53 10.23
CA THR A 69 11.56 -0.59 11.04
C THR A 69 11.66 -1.93 11.77
N ARG A 70 10.57 -2.37 12.41
CA ARG A 70 10.53 -3.67 13.10
C ARG A 70 10.78 -4.84 12.15
N ALA A 71 10.17 -4.83 10.96
CA ALA A 71 10.37 -5.87 9.96
C ALA A 71 11.81 -5.89 9.42
N SER A 72 12.39 -4.71 9.17
CA SER A 72 13.79 -4.59 8.73
C SER A 72 14.75 -5.19 9.74
N THR A 73 14.55 -4.92 11.04
CA THR A 73 15.37 -5.51 12.11
C THR A 73 15.28 -7.04 12.11
N LEU A 74 14.08 -7.60 11.97
CA LEU A 74 13.88 -9.05 11.91
C LEU A 74 14.57 -9.67 10.68
N LEU A 75 14.44 -9.04 9.51
CA LEU A 75 15.05 -9.50 8.26
C LEU A 75 16.58 -9.43 8.24
N GLN A 76 17.19 -8.56 9.06
CA GLN A 76 18.64 -8.46 9.21
C GLN A 76 19.24 -9.57 10.08
N SER A 77 18.43 -10.33 10.82
CA SER A 77 18.95 -11.48 11.57
C SER A 77 19.40 -12.60 10.60
N ALA A 78 20.68 -12.98 10.68
CA ALA A 78 21.30 -13.96 9.79
C ALA A 78 20.54 -15.30 9.79
N ASP A 79 20.07 -15.72 10.97
CA ASP A 79 19.32 -16.95 11.17
C ASP A 79 17.96 -16.94 10.45
N LEU A 80 17.17 -15.86 10.56
CA LEU A 80 15.86 -15.74 9.91
C LEU A 80 16.03 -15.71 8.39
N ARG A 81 17.06 -15.00 7.93
CA ARG A 81 17.45 -14.89 6.53
C ARG A 81 17.69 -16.25 5.90
N ASP A 82 18.50 -17.10 6.54
CA ASP A 82 18.91 -18.39 5.98
C ASP A 82 17.77 -19.40 5.87
N ALA A 83 16.72 -19.28 6.68
CA ALA A 83 15.58 -20.19 6.61
C ALA A 83 14.29 -19.59 6.00
N LEU A 84 14.23 -18.27 5.76
CA LEU A 84 13.29 -17.70 4.77
C LEU A 84 13.72 -18.09 3.34
N PHE A 85 15.03 -18.12 3.07
CA PHE A 85 15.57 -18.35 1.72
C PHE A 85 15.83 -19.82 1.38
N ARG A 86 15.44 -20.75 2.26
CA ARG A 86 15.35 -22.20 1.94
C ARG A 86 14.04 -22.60 1.25
N ASN A 87 13.00 -21.76 1.28
CA ASN A 87 11.70 -22.04 0.65
C ASN A 87 11.41 -21.03 -0.46
N ASP A 88 11.20 -21.52 -1.69
CA ASP A 88 10.59 -20.98 -2.94
C ASP A 88 10.58 -19.47 -3.30
N ARG A 89 10.62 -18.50 -2.38
CA ARG A 89 10.56 -17.06 -2.67
C ARG A 89 11.86 -16.36 -2.33
N ARG A 90 12.28 -15.46 -3.23
CA ARG A 90 13.55 -14.74 -3.10
C ARG A 90 13.42 -13.58 -2.11
N ALA A 91 14.54 -13.23 -1.47
CA ALA A 91 14.63 -12.12 -0.52
C ALA A 91 14.05 -10.80 -1.05
N GLU A 92 14.32 -10.54 -2.32
CA GLU A 92 13.93 -9.33 -3.01
C GLU A 92 12.41 -9.15 -3.04
N ASP A 93 11.63 -10.24 -3.13
CA ASP A 93 10.16 -10.17 -3.21
C ASP A 93 9.56 -9.63 -1.90
N TYR A 94 10.18 -9.92 -0.75
CA TYR A 94 9.75 -9.41 0.54
C TYR A 94 10.10 -7.92 0.72
N VAL A 95 11.33 -7.54 0.36
CA VAL A 95 11.79 -6.15 0.46
C VAL A 95 11.03 -5.25 -0.51
N TYR A 96 10.84 -5.69 -1.75
CA TYR A 96 10.12 -4.93 -2.76
C TYR A 96 8.61 -4.89 -2.50
N GLY A 97 8.04 -5.91 -1.84
CA GLY A 97 6.68 -5.86 -1.32
C GLY A 97 6.49 -4.72 -0.31
N PHE A 98 7.43 -4.54 0.63
CA PHE A 98 7.44 -3.40 1.54
C PHE A 98 7.53 -2.05 0.83
N GLN A 99 8.47 -1.94 -0.11
CA GLN A 99 8.63 -0.71 -0.89
C GLN A 99 7.37 -0.37 -1.68
N LEU A 100 6.67 -1.39 -2.20
CA LEU A 100 5.41 -1.21 -2.92
C LEU A 100 4.30 -0.70 -1.98
N ALA A 101 4.16 -1.29 -0.80
CA ALA A 101 3.18 -0.84 0.21
C ALA A 101 3.41 0.63 0.60
N ILE A 102 4.67 1.00 0.87
CA ILE A 102 5.05 2.40 1.18
C ILE A 102 4.75 3.31 0.00
N LEU A 103 5.08 2.90 -1.23
CA LEU A 103 4.81 3.70 -2.43
C LEU A 103 3.30 3.96 -2.60
N VAL A 104 2.44 2.97 -2.38
CA VAL A 104 0.97 3.16 -2.44
C VAL A 104 0.50 4.17 -1.40
N ILE A 105 1.01 4.10 -0.17
CA ILE A 105 0.67 5.05 0.89
C ILE A 105 1.15 6.47 0.52
N MET A 106 2.38 6.60 0.01
CA MET A 106 2.91 7.89 -0.46
C MET A 106 2.04 8.48 -1.57
N LEU A 107 1.67 7.69 -2.58
CA LEU A 107 0.78 8.12 -3.66
C LEU A 107 -0.57 8.59 -3.13
N MET A 108 -1.17 7.85 -2.19
CA MET A 108 -2.42 8.24 -1.54
C MET A 108 -2.27 9.57 -0.80
N VAL A 109 -1.22 9.76 0.00
CA VAL A 109 -0.99 10.99 0.77
C VAL A 109 -0.74 12.18 -0.14
N THR A 110 0.08 12.02 -1.17
CA THR A 110 0.31 13.07 -2.17
C THR A 110 -1.00 13.46 -2.86
N TYR A 111 -1.84 12.48 -3.20
CA TYR A 111 -3.14 12.73 -3.81
C TYR A 111 -4.08 13.49 -2.86
N VAL A 112 -4.19 13.07 -1.60
CA VAL A 112 -4.94 13.76 -0.54
C VAL A 112 -4.44 15.20 -0.36
N ALA A 113 -3.12 15.42 -0.34
CA ALA A 113 -2.54 16.75 -0.18
C ALA A 113 -2.87 17.67 -1.35
N ILE A 114 -2.80 17.16 -2.58
CA ILE A 114 -3.20 17.91 -3.79
C ILE A 114 -4.69 18.30 -3.69
N MET A 115 -5.57 17.38 -3.31
CA MET A 115 -7.00 17.67 -3.17
C MET A 115 -7.27 18.65 -2.02
N ALA A 116 -6.63 18.47 -0.86
CA ALA A 116 -6.76 19.39 0.28
C ALA A 116 -6.27 20.80 -0.06
N GLY A 117 -5.27 20.92 -0.94
CA GLY A 117 -4.77 22.19 -1.47
C GLY A 117 -5.68 22.86 -2.52
N GLY A 118 -6.83 22.28 -2.84
CA GLY A 118 -7.77 22.80 -3.84
C GLY A 118 -7.71 22.10 -5.20
N GLY A 119 -6.91 21.04 -5.34
CA GLY A 119 -6.80 20.24 -6.56
C GLY A 119 -5.88 20.84 -7.62
N LEU A 120 -5.93 20.25 -8.82
CA LEU A 120 -5.31 20.80 -10.03
C LEU A 120 -6.40 21.40 -10.90
N SER A 121 -6.17 22.59 -11.47
CA SER A 121 -7.10 23.29 -12.36
C SER A 121 -7.17 22.66 -13.75
N ILE A 122 -7.48 21.37 -13.82
CA ILE A 122 -7.60 20.60 -15.06
C ILE A 122 -9.08 20.22 -15.20
N ASN A 123 -9.75 20.78 -16.21
CA ASN A 123 -11.14 20.47 -16.53
C ASN A 123 -11.18 19.84 -17.93
N VAL A 124 -11.63 18.59 -18.02
CA VAL A 124 -11.61 17.79 -19.26
C VAL A 124 -13.02 17.36 -19.65
N PHE A 125 -13.83 16.91 -18.69
CA PHE A 125 -15.15 16.34 -18.94
C PHE A 125 -16.30 17.15 -18.33
N GLY A 126 -15.99 18.27 -17.65
CA GLY A 126 -16.94 19.09 -16.91
C GLY A 126 -16.70 19.05 -15.41
N GLN A 127 -17.08 20.12 -14.71
CA GLN A 127 -16.71 20.31 -13.31
C GLN A 127 -17.30 19.25 -12.36
N GLU A 128 -18.52 18.76 -12.63
CA GLU A 128 -19.17 17.74 -11.79
C GLU A 128 -18.58 16.34 -12.01
N THR A 129 -18.37 15.95 -13.27
CA THR A 129 -17.79 14.66 -13.65
C THR A 129 -16.33 14.55 -13.23
N ASP A 130 -15.55 15.61 -13.38
CA ASP A 130 -14.15 15.67 -12.95
C ASP A 130 -14.03 15.62 -11.41
N SER A 131 -14.97 16.23 -10.69
CA SER A 131 -15.05 16.13 -9.22
C SER A 131 -15.40 14.71 -8.76
N LEU A 132 -16.39 14.07 -9.38
CA LEU A 132 -16.75 12.68 -9.09
C LEU A 132 -15.61 11.71 -9.40
N LEU A 133 -14.91 11.90 -10.52
CA LEU A 133 -13.75 11.10 -10.88
C LEU A 133 -12.61 11.28 -9.88
N SER A 134 -12.37 12.51 -9.44
CA SER A 134 -11.37 12.80 -8.40
C SER A 134 -11.74 12.14 -7.07
N GLY A 135 -13.02 12.20 -6.68
CA GLY A 135 -13.52 11.48 -5.52
C GLY A 135 -13.35 9.96 -5.63
N PHE A 136 -13.63 9.38 -6.79
CA PHE A 136 -13.41 7.95 -7.04
C PHE A 136 -11.94 7.56 -6.82
N TRP A 137 -11.00 8.29 -7.42
CA TRP A 137 -9.57 8.02 -7.24
C TRP A 137 -9.13 8.21 -5.79
N LEU A 138 -9.66 9.22 -5.10
CA LEU A 138 -9.41 9.45 -3.67
C LEU A 138 -9.79 8.21 -2.84
N TYR A 139 -11.02 7.73 -2.98
CA TYR A 139 -11.53 6.60 -2.20
C TYR A 139 -10.85 5.28 -2.59
N LEU A 140 -10.51 5.10 -3.87
CA LEU A 140 -9.75 3.94 -4.32
C LEU A 140 -8.35 3.89 -3.71
N LEU A 141 -7.60 4.99 -3.79
CA LEU A 141 -6.26 5.10 -3.23
C LEU A 141 -6.28 4.95 -1.70
N LEU A 142 -7.27 5.52 -1.03
CA LEU A 142 -7.47 5.32 0.41
C LEU A 142 -7.70 3.85 0.76
N SER A 143 -8.58 3.18 0.03
CA SER A 143 -8.90 1.77 0.24
C SER A 143 -7.68 0.87 0.01
N LEU A 144 -6.90 1.13 -1.05
CA LEU A 144 -5.66 0.43 -1.33
C LEU A 144 -4.59 0.69 -0.26
N ALA A 145 -4.41 1.95 0.16
CA ALA A 145 -3.46 2.28 1.21
C ALA A 145 -3.79 1.59 2.53
N MET A 146 -5.08 1.50 2.91
CA MET A 146 -5.49 0.73 4.09
C MET A 146 -5.16 -0.76 3.97
N ARG A 147 -5.37 -1.37 2.79
CA ARG A 147 -4.95 -2.76 2.54
C ARG A 147 -3.45 -2.93 2.72
N GLU A 148 -2.65 -2.03 2.15
CA GLU A 148 -1.19 -2.11 2.25
C GLU A 148 -0.69 -1.91 3.68
N CYS A 149 -1.28 -0.99 4.44
CA CYS A 149 -1.01 -0.82 5.88
C CYS A 149 -1.28 -2.12 6.65
N TRP A 150 -2.42 -2.77 6.39
CA TRP A 150 -2.75 -4.06 7.01
C TRP A 150 -1.77 -5.16 6.59
N GLY A 151 -1.41 -5.21 5.32
CA GLY A 151 -0.44 -6.17 4.76
C GLY A 151 0.93 -6.06 5.44
N VAL A 152 1.41 -4.83 5.66
CA VAL A 152 2.66 -4.54 6.38
C VAL A 152 2.60 -5.09 7.81
N VAL A 153 1.53 -4.83 8.56
CA VAL A 153 1.36 -5.33 9.93
C VAL A 153 1.34 -6.85 9.96
N ASN A 154 0.54 -7.47 9.09
CA ASN A 154 0.40 -8.92 9.04
C ASN A 154 1.74 -9.60 8.70
N PHE A 155 2.50 -9.02 7.77
CA PHE A 155 3.82 -9.51 7.42
C PHE A 155 4.80 -9.42 8.60
N THR A 156 4.85 -8.30 9.30
CA THR A 156 5.73 -8.16 10.47
C THR A 156 5.35 -9.11 11.61
N ASN A 157 4.05 -9.36 11.81
CA ASN A 157 3.56 -10.35 12.77
C ASN A 157 3.95 -11.77 12.36
N LEU A 158 3.83 -12.12 11.07
CA LEU A 158 4.29 -13.40 10.55
C LEU A 158 5.79 -13.60 10.80
N LEU A 159 6.62 -12.60 10.50
CA LEU A 159 8.06 -12.67 10.76
C LEU A 159 8.35 -12.86 12.26
N SER A 160 7.64 -12.13 13.13
CA SER A 160 7.80 -12.25 14.58
C SER A 160 7.41 -13.65 15.09
N LEU A 161 6.33 -14.23 14.57
CA LEU A 161 5.91 -15.60 14.92
C LEU A 161 6.89 -16.65 14.44
N LEU A 162 7.47 -16.47 13.25
CA LEU A 162 8.50 -17.36 12.72
C LEU A 162 9.78 -17.31 13.56
N ASP A 163 10.15 -16.12 14.03
CA ASP A 163 11.29 -15.93 14.93
C ASP A 163 11.05 -16.59 16.30
N TYR A 164 9.89 -16.32 16.91
CA TYR A 164 9.48 -16.93 18.19
C TYR A 164 9.46 -18.47 18.15
N ARG A 165 8.84 -19.06 17.12
CA ARG A 165 8.81 -20.54 16.97
C ARG A 165 10.19 -21.16 16.81
N ARG A 166 11.21 -20.38 16.44
CA ARG A 166 12.59 -20.87 16.35
C ARG A 166 13.34 -20.75 17.66
N SER A 167 13.16 -19.65 18.40
CA SER A 167 13.78 -19.52 19.72
C SER A 167 13.31 -20.60 20.69
N GLU A 168 12.07 -21.08 20.55
CA GLU A 168 11.53 -22.20 21.34
C GLU A 168 12.12 -23.58 20.97
N LYS A 169 12.69 -23.74 19.75
CA LYS A 169 13.28 -24.99 19.27
C LYS A 169 14.79 -25.11 19.50
N ARG A 170 15.45 -24.04 19.96
CA ARG A 170 16.86 -24.02 20.35
C ARG A 170 16.98 -24.28 21.84
#